data_AF-A0A5E7YK28-F1
#
_entry.id   AF-A0A5E7YK28-F1
#
_cell.length_a   1.000
_cell.length_b   1.000
_cell.length_c   1.000
_cell.angle_alpha   90.00
_cell.angle_beta   90.00
_cell.angle_gamma   90.00
#
_symmetry.space_group_name_H-M   'P 1'
#
loop_
_entity.id
_entity.type
_entity.pdbx_description
1 polymer ?
#
loop_
_entity_poly.entity_id
_entity_poly.type
_entity_poly.pdbx_seq_one_letter_code
_entity_poly.pdbx_strand_id
1 'polypeptide(L)'
;MKTIKTSSILLGSMSLAFGLLKFTDPFQTWYATQIETSGMPSVAYPMGIAGEIITGLLLLIPWLLSFSAASKKVSLLVGHVSLGIMMIVACYVHLLPNVPADVLPLKIKPPFIPLAVLAYTLLNMIQIYRSKPFNN
;
A
#
# COMPACT_ATOMS: atom_id res chain seq x y z
N MET A 1 20.18 2.80 5.57
CA MET A 1 19.93 2.90 4.11
C MET A 1 19.54 1.57 3.49
N LYS A 2 20.33 0.48 3.67
CA LYS A 2 20.00 -0.85 3.12
C LYS A 2 18.61 -1.33 3.52
N THR A 3 18.24 -1.18 4.79
CA THR A 3 16.90 -1.55 5.30
C THR A 3 15.78 -0.79 4.59
N ILE A 4 15.80 0.55 4.58
CA ILE A 4 14.78 1.39 3.91
C ILE A 4 14.64 1.02 2.43
N LYS A 5 15.75 0.79 1.73
CA LYS A 5 15.75 0.35 0.33
C LYS A 5 15.03 -0.98 0.16
N THR A 6 15.42 -2.00 0.92
CA THR A 6 14.78 -3.32 0.86
C THR A 6 13.29 -3.24 1.19
N SER A 7 12.93 -2.52 2.26
CA SER A 7 11.53 -2.33 2.67
C SER A 7 10.71 -1.62 1.59
N SER A 8 11.24 -0.55 1.02
CA SER A 8 10.55 0.23 -0.02
C SER A 8 10.36 -0.58 -1.30
N ILE A 9 11.37 -1.35 -1.70
CA ILE A 9 11.25 -2.24 -2.87
C ILE A 9 10.22 -3.34 -2.59
N LEU A 10 10.25 -3.98 -1.43
CA LEU A 10 9.31 -5.04 -1.08
C LEU A 10 7.87 -4.50 -1.05
N LEU A 11 7.61 -3.47 -0.26
CA LEU A 11 6.28 -2.87 -0.11
C LEU A 11 5.79 -2.27 -1.42
N GLY A 12 6.67 -1.57 -2.15
CA GLY A 12 6.33 -0.98 -3.43
C GLY A 12 5.96 -2.01 -4.49
N SER A 13 6.72 -3.09 -4.60
CA SER A 13 6.39 -4.20 -5.51
C SER A 13 5.08 -4.87 -5.13
N MET A 14 4.83 -5.10 -3.84
CA MET A 14 3.57 -5.69 -3.39
C MET A 14 2.37 -4.78 -3.70
N SER A 15 2.44 -3.48 -3.37
CA SER A 15 1.37 -2.53 -3.66
C SER A 15 1.11 -2.44 -5.17
N LEU A 16 2.16 -2.35 -5.99
CA LEU A 16 2.01 -2.31 -7.44
C LEU A 16 1.37 -3.61 -7.97
N ALA A 17 1.83 -4.77 -7.49
CA ALA A 17 1.27 -6.06 -7.89
C ALA A 17 -0.22 -6.17 -7.54
N PHE A 18 -0.63 -5.84 -6.31
CA PHE A 18 -2.04 -5.87 -5.92
C PHE A 18 -2.90 -4.87 -6.70
N GLY A 19 -2.38 -3.68 -6.97
CA GLY A 19 -3.08 -2.69 -7.80
C GLY A 19 -3.30 -3.17 -9.23
N LEU A 20 -2.31 -3.85 -9.83
CA LEU A 20 -2.42 -4.41 -11.17
C LEU A 20 -3.31 -5.66 -11.22
N LEU A 21 -3.25 -6.52 -10.18
CA LEU A 21 -4.08 -7.72 -10.12
C LEU A 21 -5.58 -7.41 -10.12
N LYS A 22 -5.99 -6.23 -9.62
CA LYS A 22 -7.40 -5.78 -9.64
C LYS A 22 -7.99 -5.55 -11.03
N PHE A 23 -7.20 -5.65 -12.11
CA PHE A 23 -7.68 -5.70 -13.50
C PHE A 23 -7.92 -7.12 -14.02
N THR A 24 -7.71 -8.14 -13.18
CA THR A 24 -7.79 -9.55 -13.55
C THR A 24 -8.62 -10.34 -12.54
N ASP A 25 -9.37 -11.33 -13.00
CA ASP A 25 -10.08 -12.25 -12.11
C ASP A 25 -9.14 -13.27 -11.46
N PRO A 26 -9.38 -13.68 -10.20
CA PRO A 26 -10.56 -13.35 -9.39
C PRO A 26 -10.44 -12.05 -8.58
N PHE A 27 -9.30 -11.36 -8.63
CA PHE A 27 -9.02 -10.17 -7.80
C PHE A 27 -9.92 -8.98 -8.12
N GLN A 28 -10.26 -8.78 -9.40
CA GLN A 28 -11.23 -7.77 -9.82
C GLN A 28 -12.58 -7.99 -9.12
N THR A 29 -13.11 -9.21 -9.23
CA THR A 29 -14.38 -9.58 -8.60
C THR A 29 -14.32 -9.45 -7.08
N TRP A 30 -13.26 -9.98 -6.44
CA TRP A 30 -13.08 -9.86 -4.99
C TRP A 30 -13.07 -8.40 -4.52
N TYR A 31 -12.32 -7.54 -5.21
CA TYR A 31 -12.24 -6.14 -4.86
C TYR A 31 -13.56 -5.40 -5.09
N ALA A 32 -14.28 -5.70 -6.18
CA ALA A 32 -15.62 -5.17 -6.40
C ALA A 32 -16.57 -5.54 -5.26
N THR A 33 -16.59 -6.81 -4.85
CA THR A 33 -17.39 -7.28 -3.71
C THR A 33 -16.97 -6.59 -2.41
N GLN A 34 -15.67 -6.36 -2.16
CA GLN A 34 -15.22 -5.61 -0.99
C GLN A 34 -15.76 -4.18 -0.97
N ILE A 35 -15.74 -3.47 -2.10
CA ILE A 35 -16.25 -2.09 -2.20
C ILE A 35 -17.76 -2.05 -1.99
N GLU A 36 -18.50 -2.96 -2.62
CA GLU A 36 -19.96 -3.05 -2.49
C GLU A 36 -20.39 -3.41 -1.06
N THR A 37 -19.85 -4.50 -0.51
CA THR A 37 -20.22 -5.01 0.82
C THR A 37 -19.75 -4.11 1.97
N SER A 38 -18.73 -3.28 1.74
CA SER A 38 -18.28 -2.28 2.72
C SER A 38 -19.13 -1.01 2.74
N GLY A 39 -20.06 -0.84 1.78
CA GLY A 39 -20.88 0.36 1.65
C GLY A 39 -20.09 1.61 1.22
N MET A 40 -18.90 1.42 0.64
CA MET A 40 -18.08 2.54 0.16
C MET A 40 -18.69 3.16 -1.11
N PRO A 41 -18.49 4.47 -1.34
CA PRO A 41 -18.97 5.11 -2.56
C PRO A 41 -18.26 4.50 -3.78
N SER A 42 -18.92 4.50 -4.94
CA SER A 42 -18.38 3.90 -6.18
C SER A 42 -17.03 4.47 -6.60
N VAL A 43 -16.74 5.73 -6.25
CA VAL A 43 -15.43 6.38 -6.49
C VAL A 43 -14.28 5.68 -5.74
N ALA A 44 -14.56 4.96 -4.65
CA ALA A 44 -13.56 4.21 -3.90
C ALA A 44 -12.93 3.09 -4.74
N TYR A 45 -13.67 2.52 -5.70
CA TYR A 45 -13.17 1.45 -6.56
C TYR A 45 -11.94 1.92 -7.37
N PRO A 46 -12.05 2.91 -8.29
CA PRO A 46 -10.89 3.39 -9.04
C PRO A 46 -9.85 4.07 -8.15
N MET A 47 -10.26 4.72 -7.05
CA MET A 47 -9.31 5.34 -6.11
C MET A 47 -8.40 4.32 -5.43
N GLY A 48 -8.91 3.16 -5.02
CA GLY A 48 -8.06 2.14 -4.40
C GLY A 48 -7.11 1.46 -5.39
N ILE A 49 -7.52 1.26 -6.65
CA ILE A 49 -6.61 0.78 -7.71
C ILE A 49 -5.50 1.80 -7.96
N ALA A 50 -5.88 3.07 -8.21
CA ALA A 50 -4.92 4.14 -8.46
C ALA A 50 -3.99 4.35 -7.26
N GLY A 51 -4.52 4.31 -6.04
CA GLY A 51 -3.76 4.46 -4.79
C GLY A 51 -2.69 3.40 -4.64
N GLU A 52 -3.01 2.13 -4.90
CA GLU A 52 -2.05 1.02 -4.82
C GLU A 52 -0.93 1.14 -5.88
N ILE A 53 -1.29 1.46 -7.11
CA ILE A 53 -0.33 1.65 -8.21
C ILE A 53 0.58 2.84 -7.92
N ILE A 54 0.01 4.01 -7.61
CA ILE A 54 0.77 5.24 -7.33
C ILE A 54 1.69 5.02 -6.12
N THR A 55 1.20 4.39 -5.05
CA THR A 55 2.01 4.03 -3.88
C THR A 55 3.18 3.12 -4.27
N GLY A 56 2.90 2.07 -5.06
CA GLY A 56 3.93 1.17 -5.55
C GLY A 56 5.04 1.90 -6.31
N LEU A 57 4.65 2.78 -7.24
CA LEU A 57 5.58 3.59 -8.03
C LEU A 57 6.38 4.57 -7.16
N LEU A 58 5.75 5.26 -6.21
CA LEU A 58 6.43 6.19 -5.28
C LEU A 58 7.50 5.51 -4.42
N LEU A 59 7.33 4.22 -4.12
CA LEU A 59 8.26 3.41 -3.35
C LEU A 59 9.36 2.75 -4.20
N LEU A 60 9.11 2.51 -5.49
CA LEU A 60 10.03 1.82 -6.41
C LEU A 60 10.88 2.77 -7.26
N ILE A 61 10.26 3.73 -7.94
CA ILE A 61 10.91 4.59 -8.94
C ILE A 61 12.15 5.31 -8.38
N PRO A 62 12.17 5.84 -7.14
CA PRO A 62 13.34 6.52 -6.61
C PRO A 62 14.60 5.64 -6.53
N TRP A 63 14.45 4.31 -6.56
CA TRP A 63 15.57 3.36 -6.55
C TRP A 63 16.01 2.91 -7.94
N LEU A 64 15.18 3.15 -8.97
CA LEU A 64 15.43 2.76 -10.36
C LEU A 64 15.97 3.91 -11.19
N LEU A 65 15.57 5.14 -10.87
CA LEU A 65 15.95 6.35 -11.60
C LEU A 65 16.84 7.27 -10.75
N SER A 66 17.56 8.16 -11.43
CA SER A 66 18.43 9.15 -10.81
C SER A 66 17.63 10.29 -10.17
N PHE A 67 17.19 10.09 -8.94
CA PHE A 67 16.54 11.12 -8.12
C PHE A 67 17.57 11.89 -7.30
N SER A 68 17.30 13.19 -7.07
CA SER A 68 17.99 13.94 -6.03
C SER A 68 17.71 13.34 -4.65
N ALA A 69 18.63 13.55 -3.70
CA ALA A 69 18.47 13.08 -2.31
C ALA A 69 17.15 13.56 -1.67
N ALA A 70 16.77 14.82 -1.94
CA ALA A 70 15.55 15.43 -1.44
C ALA A 70 14.30 14.82 -2.10
N SER A 71 14.27 14.72 -3.44
CA SER A 71 13.14 14.14 -4.18
C SER A 71 12.93 12.67 -3.80
N LYS A 72 14.01 11.91 -3.62
CA LYS A 72 13.95 10.52 -3.13
C LYS A 72 13.32 10.45 -1.75
N LYS A 73 13.76 11.30 -0.81
CA LYS A 73 13.18 11.35 0.55
C LYS A 73 11.69 11.70 0.53
N VAL A 74 11.29 12.69 -0.26
CA VAL A 74 9.88 13.09 -0.40
C VAL A 74 9.05 11.96 -1.00
N SER A 75 9.48 11.35 -2.11
CA SER A 75 8.76 10.25 -2.76
C SER A 75 8.55 9.08 -1.80
N LEU A 76 9.60 8.67 -1.08
CA LEU A 76 9.50 7.59 -0.11
C LEU A 76 8.57 7.95 1.05
N LEU A 77 8.62 9.17 1.56
CA LEU A 77 7.73 9.60 2.64
C LEU A 77 6.26 9.62 2.19
N VAL A 78 5.97 10.21 1.03
CA VAL A 78 4.61 10.24 0.46
C VAL A 78 4.11 8.83 0.18
N GLY A 79 4.95 7.96 -0.38
CA GLY A 79 4.62 6.56 -0.61
C GLY A 79 4.24 5.81 0.68
N HIS A 80 5.01 5.98 1.75
CA HIS A 80 4.67 5.36 3.04
C HIS A 80 3.43 5.98 3.69
N VAL A 81 3.21 7.29 3.57
CA VAL A 81 1.96 7.92 4.05
C VAL A 81 0.75 7.33 3.31
N SER A 82 0.83 7.24 1.98
CA SER A 82 -0.25 6.68 1.17
C SER A 82 -0.51 5.21 1.51
N LEU A 83 0.54 4.40 1.67
CA LEU A 83 0.43 3.02 2.14
C LEU A 83 -0.22 2.92 3.52
N GLY A 84 0.16 3.78 4.46
CA GLY A 84 -0.43 3.83 5.80
C GLY A 84 -1.93 4.10 5.75
N ILE A 85 -2.37 5.08 4.96
CA ILE A 85 -3.80 5.38 4.75
C ILE A 85 -4.52 4.15 4.17
N MET A 86 -3.97 3.50 3.15
CA MET A 86 -4.58 2.30 2.56
C MET A 86 -4.68 1.15 3.55
N MET A 87 -3.66 0.94 4.41
CA MET A 87 -3.72 -0.11 5.43
C MET A 87 -4.75 0.18 6.52
N ILE A 88 -4.99 1.46 6.87
CA ILE A 88 -6.09 1.85 7.76
C ILE A 88 -7.44 1.51 7.13
N VAL A 89 -7.64 1.85 5.86
CA VAL A 89 -8.87 1.50 5.11
C VAL A 89 -9.02 -0.02 5.01
N ALA A 90 -7.93 -0.75 4.75
CA ALA A 90 -7.95 -2.21 4.73
C ALA A 90 -8.34 -2.80 6.10
N CYS A 91 -7.81 -2.27 7.21
CA CYS A 91 -8.23 -2.67 8.55
C CYS A 91 -9.73 -2.45 8.74
N TYR A 92 -10.24 -1.28 8.34
CA TYR A 92 -11.68 -0.98 8.41
C TYR A 92 -12.51 -2.01 7.64
N VAL A 93 -12.17 -2.28 6.37
CA VAL A 93 -12.85 -3.29 5.53
C VAL A 93 -12.83 -4.68 6.15
N HIS A 94 -11.68 -5.10 6.70
CA HIS A 94 -11.54 -6.39 7.37
C HIS A 94 -12.44 -6.53 8.61
N LEU A 95 -12.67 -5.44 9.34
CA LEU A 95 -13.49 -5.44 10.56
C LEU A 95 -14.99 -5.40 10.27
N LEU A 96 -15.43 -5.02 9.06
CA LEU A 96 -16.84 -4.99 8.70
C LEU A 96 -17.43 -6.42 8.63
N PRO A 97 -18.56 -6.70 9.29
CA PRO A 97 -19.16 -8.04 9.30
C PRO A 97 -19.64 -8.47 7.91
N ASN A 98 -20.06 -7.52 7.08
CA ASN A 98 -20.64 -7.78 5.76
C ASN A 98 -19.59 -8.14 4.69
N VAL A 99 -18.31 -7.91 4.95
CA VAL A 99 -17.23 -8.26 4.02
C VAL A 99 -16.81 -9.71 4.29
N PRO A 100 -17.09 -10.67 3.40
CA PRO A 100 -16.80 -12.06 3.68
C PRO A 100 -15.29 -12.34 3.57
N ALA A 101 -14.81 -13.42 4.20
CA ALA A 101 -13.37 -13.71 4.25
C ALA A 101 -12.83 -14.21 2.89
N ASP A 102 -13.66 -14.86 2.09
CA ASP A 102 -13.33 -15.44 0.79
C ASP A 102 -12.90 -14.42 -0.28
N VAL A 103 -13.37 -13.18 -0.16
CA VAL A 103 -12.96 -12.07 -1.04
C VAL A 103 -11.70 -11.33 -0.55
N LEU A 104 -11.10 -11.77 0.56
CA LEU A 104 -9.83 -11.25 1.03
C LEU A 104 -8.68 -11.98 0.31
N PRO A 105 -7.62 -11.29 -0.15
CA PRO A 105 -6.54 -11.92 -0.94
C PRO A 105 -5.91 -13.17 -0.33
N LEU A 106 -5.90 -13.25 1.00
CA LEU A 106 -5.33 -14.38 1.75
C LEU A 106 -6.36 -15.11 2.60
N LYS A 107 -7.64 -14.79 2.44
CA LYS A 107 -8.77 -15.40 3.16
C LYS A 107 -8.71 -15.33 4.69
N ILE A 108 -7.93 -14.39 5.22
CA ILE A 108 -7.77 -14.15 6.67
C ILE A 108 -8.65 -12.97 7.07
N LYS A 109 -9.69 -13.23 7.85
CA LYS A 109 -10.64 -12.20 8.28
C LYS A 109 -10.02 -11.15 9.22
N PRO A 110 -9.35 -11.52 10.34
CA PRO A 110 -8.75 -10.52 11.21
C PRO A 110 -7.65 -9.72 10.47
N PRO A 111 -7.53 -8.40 10.71
CA PRO A 111 -6.61 -7.53 9.96
C PRO A 111 -5.14 -7.65 10.40
N PHE A 112 -4.65 -8.85 10.71
CA PHE A 112 -3.26 -9.05 11.16
C PHE A 112 -2.24 -8.53 10.14
N ILE A 113 -2.47 -8.81 8.85
CA ILE A 113 -1.56 -8.42 7.78
C ILE A 113 -1.60 -6.90 7.54
N PRO A 114 -2.78 -6.27 7.34
CA PRO A 114 -2.88 -4.81 7.29
C PRO A 114 -2.23 -4.11 8.51
N LEU A 115 -2.44 -4.61 9.72
CA LEU A 115 -1.85 -4.04 10.94
C LEU A 115 -0.32 -4.18 10.97
N ALA A 116 0.21 -5.34 10.57
CA ALA A 116 1.65 -5.56 10.48
C ALA A 116 2.31 -4.63 9.45
N VAL A 117 1.70 -4.49 8.27
CA VAL A 117 2.18 -3.59 7.22
C VAL A 117 2.07 -2.13 7.67
N LEU A 118 0.99 -1.75 8.36
CA LEU A 118 0.83 -0.41 8.92
C LEU A 118 1.93 -0.09 9.94
N ALA A 119 2.18 -0.98 10.90
CA ALA A 119 3.25 -0.81 11.88
C ALA A 119 4.62 -0.69 11.19
N TYR A 120 4.90 -1.57 10.23
CA TYR A 120 6.16 -1.54 9.48
C TYR A 120 6.32 -0.26 8.65
N THR A 121 5.23 0.24 8.07
CA THR A 121 5.19 1.50 7.32
C THR A 121 5.51 2.68 8.21
N LEU A 122 4.91 2.76 9.41
CA LEU A 122 5.17 3.81 10.39
C LEU A 122 6.62 3.80 10.86
N LEU A 123 7.20 2.63 11.12
CA LEU A 123 8.61 2.49 11.47
C LEU A 123 9.52 3.01 10.35
N ASN A 124 9.23 2.68 9.09
CA ASN A 124 9.98 3.20 7.94
C ASN A 124 9.83 4.71 7.79
N MET A 125 8.64 5.28 8.00
CA MET A 125 8.43 6.74 7.99
C MET A 125 9.30 7.45 9.02
N ILE A 126 9.34 6.94 10.26
CA ILE A 126 10.18 7.50 11.32
C ILE A 126 11.66 7.41 10.93
N GLN A 127 12.10 6.29 10.36
CA GLN A 127 13.48 6.11 9.91
C GLN A 127 13.85 7.06 8.77
N ILE A 128 12.97 7.23 7.77
CA ILE A 128 13.18 8.15 6.64
C ILE A 128 13.19 9.60 7.13
N TYR A 129 12.27 9.98 8.01
CA TYR A 129 12.20 11.33 8.56
C TYR A 129 13.51 11.69 9.28
N ARG A 130 14.01 10.77 10.11
CA ARG A 130 15.26 10.92 10.89
C ARG A 130 16.53 10.71 10.07
N SER A 131 16.46 10.17 8.85
CA SER A 131 17.64 9.95 8.04
C SER A 131 18.20 11.27 7.49
N LYS A 132 19.53 11.35 7.41
CA LYS A 132 20.22 12.33 6.55
C LYS A 132 19.73 12.18 5.11
N PRO A 133 19.90 13.21 4.26
CA PRO A 133 19.59 13.11 2.84
C PRO A 133 20.26 11.85 2.23
N PHE A 134 19.53 11.14 1.37
CA PHE A 134 20.05 9.94 0.73
C PHE A 134 21.16 10.32 -0.26
N ASN A 135 22.42 10.07 0.10
CA ASN A 135 23.52 10.17 -0.85
C ASN A 135 23.40 9.02 -1.87
N ASN A 136 23.52 9.34 -3.16
CA ASN A 136 23.56 8.36 -4.24
C ASN A 136 24.87 7.58 -4.23
#